data_AF-A0A1F8PD64-F1
#
_entry.id   AF-A0A1F8PD64-F1
#
_cell.length_a   1.000
_cell.length_b   1.000
_cell.length_c   1.000
_cell.angle_alpha   90.00
_cell.angle_beta   90.00
_cell.angle_gamma   90.00
#
_symmetry.space_group_name_H-M   'P 1'
#
loop_
_entity.id
_entity.type
_entity.pdbx_description
1 polymer ?
#
loop_
_entity_poly.entity_id
_entity_poly.type
_entity_poly.pdbx_seq_one_letter_code
_entity_poly.pdbx_strand_id
1 'polypeptide(L)'
;MLQLINLVLGAALLFIGRKLYWLLVGIIGFTAGLLFTSRFLHIESEILVVLIGLGVGILFAMLAVFVQSLAIGAAGFFGGGYILLGFAGMLSLDKGILSLIVFTLGGVIGVLLVAFLFDWALITISSLAGASMLIEALHLERVAGGLLLLILVIVGVSVQGALLRREKQPQKSDD
;
A
#
# COMPACT_ATOMS: atom_id res chain seq x y z
N MET A 1 28.36 -0.23 -5.63
CA MET A 1 27.34 0.85 -5.56
C MET A 1 25.92 0.31 -5.55
N LEU A 2 25.53 -0.58 -6.48
CA LEU A 2 24.19 -1.19 -6.50
C LEU A 2 23.81 -1.93 -5.21
N GLN A 3 24.76 -2.64 -4.58
CA GLN A 3 24.54 -3.29 -3.28
C GLN A 3 24.16 -2.31 -2.16
N LEU A 4 24.84 -1.17 -2.08
CA LEU A 4 24.58 -0.14 -1.08
C LEU A 4 23.19 0.48 -1.28
N ILE A 5 22.79 0.69 -2.54
CA ILE A 5 21.47 1.18 -2.91
C ILE A 5 20.39 0.17 -2.48
N ASN A 6 20.55 -1.11 -2.81
CA ASN A 6 19.61 -2.16 -2.43
C ASN A 6 19.51 -2.33 -0.90
N LEU A 7 20.63 -2.17 -0.19
CA LEU A 7 20.64 -2.22 1.27
C LEU A 7 19.83 -1.07 1.87
N VAL A 8 20.04 0.16 1.40
CA VAL A 8 19.33 1.35 1.89
C VAL A 8 17.86 1.30 1.52
N LEU A 9 17.52 0.95 0.28
CA LEU A 9 16.13 0.81 -0.17
C LEU A 9 15.42 -0.33 0.57
N GLY A 10 16.09 -1.48 0.72
CA GLY A 10 15.56 -2.63 1.45
C GLY A 10 15.27 -2.28 2.91
N ALA A 11 16.19 -1.60 3.59
CA ALA A 11 15.97 -1.11 4.95
C ALA A 11 14.83 -0.06 5.00
N ALA A 12 14.81 0.89 4.08
CA ALA A 12 13.76 1.91 4.02
C ALA A 12 12.37 1.29 3.82
N LEU A 13 12.24 0.31 2.92
CA LEU A 13 11.01 -0.46 2.70
C LEU A 13 10.63 -1.28 3.93
N LEU A 14 11.60 -1.91 4.60
CA LEU A 14 11.36 -2.74 5.78
C LEU A 14 10.80 -1.94 6.98
N PHE A 15 11.22 -0.68 7.13
CA PHE A 15 10.83 0.15 8.29
C PHE A 15 9.80 1.23 7.98
N ILE A 16 9.76 1.76 6.76
CA ILE A 16 8.96 2.93 6.35
C ILE A 16 8.02 2.58 5.18
N GLY A 17 8.01 1.33 4.74
CA GLY A 17 7.29 0.86 3.56
C GLY A 17 5.85 1.33 3.41
N ARG A 18 5.04 1.25 4.48
CA ARG A 18 3.65 1.73 4.46
C ARG A 18 3.53 3.20 4.04
N LYS A 19 4.43 4.06 4.49
CA LYS A 19 4.41 5.51 4.16
C LYS A 19 4.98 5.79 2.76
N LEU A 20 5.79 4.87 2.24
CA LEU A 20 6.40 4.98 0.91
C LEU A 20 5.45 4.62 -0.24
N TYR A 21 4.24 4.11 0.03
CA TYR A 21 3.29 3.71 -1.03
C TYR A 21 3.04 4.82 -2.06
N TRP A 22 2.70 6.04 -1.62
CA TRP A 22 2.53 7.18 -2.53
C TRP A 22 3.82 7.36 -3.33
N LEU A 23 4.98 7.44 -2.67
CA LEU A 23 6.25 7.68 -3.34
C LEU A 23 6.55 6.62 -4.41
N LEU A 24 6.25 5.34 -4.14
CA LEU A 24 6.41 4.25 -5.11
C LEU A 24 5.54 4.47 -6.35
N VAL A 25 4.26 4.80 -6.18
CA VAL A 25 3.37 5.10 -7.30
C VAL A 25 3.85 6.34 -8.06
N GLY A 26 4.37 7.34 -7.36
CA GLY A 26 5.00 8.52 -7.96
C GLY A 26 6.26 8.19 -8.76
N ILE A 27 7.12 7.29 -8.28
CA ILE A 27 8.32 6.81 -8.99
C ILE A 27 7.92 6.02 -10.25
N ILE A 28 6.89 5.17 -10.15
CA ILE A 28 6.35 4.46 -11.31
C ILE A 28 5.79 5.46 -12.32
N GLY A 29 5.03 6.46 -11.87
CA GLY A 29 4.52 7.54 -12.71
C GLY A 29 5.62 8.39 -13.35
N PHE A 30 6.68 8.70 -12.61
CA PHE A 30 7.87 9.39 -13.12
C PHE A 30 8.54 8.59 -14.22
N THR A 31 8.81 7.31 -13.97
CA THR A 31 9.45 6.41 -14.93
C THR A 31 8.59 6.22 -16.18
N ALA A 32 7.27 6.07 -16.00
CA ALA A 32 6.32 6.01 -17.11
C ALA A 32 6.29 7.33 -17.89
N GLY A 33 6.33 8.49 -17.23
CA GLY A 33 6.39 9.79 -17.86
C GLY A 33 7.68 10.00 -18.66
N LEU A 34 8.83 9.57 -18.15
CA LEU A 34 10.09 9.58 -18.88
C LEU A 34 10.00 8.72 -20.15
N LEU A 35 9.53 7.47 -20.01
CA LEU A 35 9.39 6.52 -21.12
C LEU A 35 8.38 6.99 -22.16
N PHE A 36 7.28 7.58 -21.72
CA PHE A 36 6.25 8.10 -22.59
C PHE A 36 6.77 9.28 -23.41
N THR A 37 7.45 10.22 -22.72
CA THR A 37 8.02 11.40 -23.37
C THR A 37 9.14 11.02 -24.33
N SER A 38 10.04 10.10 -23.95
CA SER A 38 11.16 9.70 -24.81
C SER A 38 10.73 8.89 -26.02
N ARG A 39 9.75 7.98 -25.88
CA ARG A 39 9.32 7.09 -26.97
C ARG A 39 8.29 7.72 -27.90
N PHE A 40 7.35 8.51 -27.38
CA PHE A 40 6.24 9.03 -28.18
C PHE A 40 6.44 10.48 -28.59
N LEU A 41 6.97 11.32 -27.70
CA LEU A 41 7.09 12.77 -27.95
C LEU A 41 8.42 13.17 -28.60
N HIS A 42 9.38 12.24 -28.73
CA HIS A 42 10.70 12.44 -29.39
C HIS A 42 11.38 13.77 -28.99
N ILE A 43 11.28 14.16 -27.72
CA ILE A 43 11.84 15.42 -27.22
C ILE A 43 13.36 15.26 -27.08
N GLU A 44 14.13 16.05 -27.83
CA GLU A 44 15.60 16.00 -27.80
C GLU A 44 16.20 16.58 -26.52
N SER A 45 15.48 17.48 -25.84
CA SER A 45 15.95 18.11 -24.61
C SER A 45 15.75 17.21 -23.39
N GLU A 46 16.86 16.69 -22.86
CA GLU A 46 16.87 15.81 -21.68
C GLU A 46 16.25 16.47 -20.43
N ILE A 47 16.53 17.76 -20.21
CA ILE A 47 15.99 18.53 -19.08
C ILE A 47 14.45 18.61 -19.16
N LEU A 48 13.90 18.84 -20.35
CA LEU A 48 12.46 18.87 -20.58
C LEU A 48 11.81 17.51 -20.33
N VAL A 49 12.45 16.42 -20.77
CA VAL A 49 11.98 15.05 -20.51
C VAL A 49 11.90 14.79 -19.00
N VAL A 50 12.94 15.17 -18.24
CA VAL A 50 12.97 15.02 -16.79
C VAL A 50 11.90 15.87 -16.11
N LEU A 51 11.71 17.12 -16.52
CA LEU A 51 10.68 18.00 -15.95
C LEU A 51 9.27 17.47 -16.19
N ILE A 52 8.97 16.98 -17.39
CA ILE A 52 7.67 16.36 -17.71
C ILE A 52 7.49 15.09 -16.89
N GLY A 53 8.51 14.23 -16.86
CA GLY A 53 8.51 13.02 -16.03
C GLY A 53 8.21 13.36 -14.57
N LEU A 54 8.85 14.38 -14.01
CA LEU A 54 8.64 14.82 -12.63
C LEU A 54 7.20 15.30 -12.41
N GLY A 55 6.65 16.09 -13.33
CA GLY A 55 5.26 16.52 -13.29
C GLY A 55 4.27 15.35 -13.30
N VAL A 56 4.49 14.36 -14.18
CA VAL A 56 3.67 13.14 -14.24
C VAL A 56 3.84 12.32 -12.96
N GLY A 57 5.06 12.19 -12.45
CA GLY A 57 5.35 11.48 -11.20
C GLY A 57 4.58 12.08 -10.03
N ILE A 58 4.63 13.40 -9.84
CA ILE A 58 3.88 14.13 -8.80
C ILE A 58 2.37 13.94 -8.98
N LEU A 59 1.87 14.00 -10.21
CA LEU A 59 0.45 13.77 -10.50
C LEU A 59 0.00 12.37 -10.07
N PHE A 60 0.76 11.33 -10.43
CA PHE A 60 0.47 9.94 -10.04
C PHE A 60 0.55 9.75 -8.53
N ALA A 61 1.53 10.37 -7.91
CA ALA A 61 1.70 10.45 -6.47
C ALA A 61 0.44 10.97 -5.75
N MET A 62 -0.08 12.11 -6.21
CA MET A 62 -1.30 12.72 -5.68
C MET A 62 -2.53 11.84 -5.97
N LEU A 63 -2.63 11.32 -7.19
CA LEU A 63 -3.70 10.41 -7.59
C LEU A 63 -3.69 9.12 -6.75
N ALA A 64 -2.53 8.60 -6.37
CA ALA A 64 -2.42 7.40 -5.55
C ALA A 64 -3.16 7.55 -4.22
N VAL A 65 -3.00 8.70 -3.55
CA VAL A 65 -3.66 8.99 -2.27
C VAL A 65 -5.17 9.12 -2.45
N PHE A 66 -5.60 9.79 -3.52
CA PHE A 66 -7.01 10.00 -3.80
C PHE A 66 -7.72 8.70 -4.22
N VAL A 67 -7.14 7.95 -5.16
CA VAL A 67 -7.68 6.69 -5.64
C VAL A 67 -7.67 5.64 -4.55
N GLN A 68 -6.66 5.63 -3.67
CA GLN A 68 -6.62 4.72 -2.53
C GLN A 68 -7.84 4.91 -1.61
N SER A 69 -8.15 6.14 -1.22
CA SER A 69 -9.29 6.39 -0.31
C SER A 69 -10.62 6.01 -0.97
N LEU A 70 -10.77 6.31 -2.27
CA LEU A 70 -11.94 5.92 -3.05
C LEU A 70 -12.06 4.40 -3.20
N ALA A 71 -10.96 3.71 -3.47
CA ALA A 71 -10.93 2.26 -3.61
C ALA A 71 -11.29 1.56 -2.30
N ILE A 72 -10.71 1.99 -1.17
CA ILE A 72 -11.04 1.46 0.16
C ILE A 72 -12.52 1.69 0.47
N GLY A 73 -13.02 2.91 0.24
CA GLY A 73 -14.41 3.27 0.51
C GLY A 73 -15.39 2.48 -0.37
N ALA A 74 -15.16 2.44 -1.68
CA ALA A 74 -16.05 1.74 -2.61
C ALA A 74 -15.99 0.23 -2.41
N ALA A 75 -14.80 -0.38 -2.35
CA ALA A 75 -14.67 -1.82 -2.17
C ALA A 75 -15.23 -2.27 -0.82
N GLY A 76 -14.96 -1.51 0.24
CA GLY A 76 -15.50 -1.79 1.57
C GLY A 76 -17.02 -1.65 1.63
N PHE A 77 -17.57 -0.54 1.10
CA PHE A 77 -19.00 -0.28 1.19
C PHE A 77 -19.82 -1.26 0.35
N PHE A 78 -19.49 -1.40 -0.93
CA PHE A 78 -20.23 -2.30 -1.82
C PHE A 78 -19.96 -3.76 -1.48
N GLY A 79 -18.71 -4.13 -1.18
CA GLY A 79 -18.33 -5.50 -0.82
C GLY A 79 -18.94 -5.92 0.51
N GLY A 80 -18.81 -5.11 1.55
CA GLY A 80 -19.39 -5.40 2.86
C GLY A 80 -20.91 -5.42 2.85
N GLY A 81 -21.54 -4.47 2.15
CA GLY A 81 -22.99 -4.44 1.97
C GLY A 81 -23.51 -5.67 1.23
N TYR A 82 -22.84 -6.07 0.14
CA TYR A 82 -23.19 -7.27 -0.63
C TYR A 82 -23.05 -8.56 0.20
N ILE A 83 -21.94 -8.71 0.93
CA ILE A 83 -21.70 -9.89 1.79
C ILE A 83 -22.78 -9.98 2.88
N LEU A 84 -23.06 -8.88 3.59
CA LEU A 84 -24.03 -8.90 4.68
C LEU A 84 -25.46 -9.10 4.19
N LEU A 85 -25.81 -8.55 3.02
CA LEU A 85 -27.06 -8.87 2.34
C LEU A 85 -27.17 -10.37 2.01
N GLY A 86 -26.09 -10.99 1.52
CA GLY A 86 -26.06 -12.42 1.24
C GLY A 86 -26.37 -13.26 2.48
N PHE A 87 -25.77 -12.90 3.63
CA PHE A 87 -26.10 -13.52 4.92
C PHE A 87 -27.54 -13.27 5.33
N ALA A 88 -28.05 -12.04 5.23
CA ALA A 88 -29.43 -11.72 5.58
C ALA A 88 -30.46 -12.46 4.71
N GLY A 89 -30.16 -12.69 3.43
CA GLY A 89 -30.98 -13.52 2.55
C GLY A 89 -31.06 -14.97 3.02
N MET A 90 -29.98 -15.54 3.56
CA MET A 90 -30.01 -16.88 4.17
C MET A 90 -30.93 -16.98 5.39
N LEU A 91 -31.13 -15.86 6.11
CA LEU A 91 -32.04 -15.77 7.26
C LEU A 91 -33.44 -15.26 6.88
N SER A 92 -33.74 -15.07 5.58
CA SER A 92 -35.01 -14.49 5.09
C SER A 92 -35.31 -13.08 5.66
N LEU A 93 -34.25 -12.30 5.94
CA LEU A 93 -34.30 -10.91 6.42
C LEU A 93 -34.22 -9.87 5.28
N ASP A 94 -34.50 -10.28 4.05
CA ASP A 94 -34.29 -9.53 2.80
C ASP A 94 -35.46 -8.60 2.40
N LYS A 95 -36.41 -8.35 3.30
CA LYS A 95 -37.66 -7.64 2.95
C LYS A 95 -37.52 -6.11 3.01
N GLY A 96 -37.69 -5.46 1.85
CA GLY A 96 -37.96 -4.03 1.73
C GLY A 96 -36.90 -3.16 2.42
N ILE A 97 -37.32 -2.31 3.37
CA ILE A 97 -36.41 -1.38 4.05
C ILE A 97 -35.31 -2.08 4.88
N LEU A 98 -35.56 -3.31 5.34
CA LEU A 98 -34.58 -4.07 6.12
C LEU A 98 -33.34 -4.41 5.30
N SER A 99 -33.49 -4.71 4.00
CA SER A 99 -32.33 -4.97 3.14
C SER A 99 -31.46 -3.73 2.99
N LEU A 100 -32.06 -2.54 2.91
CA LEU A 100 -31.34 -1.28 2.78
C LEU A 100 -30.56 -0.94 4.06
N ILE A 101 -31.14 -1.22 5.23
CA ILE A 101 -30.48 -1.09 6.54
C ILE A 101 -29.31 -2.08 6.64
N VAL A 102 -29.54 -3.35 6.32
CA VAL A 102 -28.50 -4.40 6.34
C VAL A 102 -27.36 -4.05 5.37
N PHE A 103 -27.68 -3.63 4.15
CA PHE A 103 -26.67 -3.23 3.15
C PHE A 103 -25.83 -2.06 3.65
N THR A 104 -26.46 -1.05 4.24
CA THR A 104 -25.75 0.13 4.76
C THR A 104 -24.85 -0.24 5.94
N LEU A 105 -25.34 -1.06 6.88
CA LEU A 105 -24.55 -1.56 8.01
C LEU A 105 -23.38 -2.41 7.53
N GLY A 106 -23.63 -3.33 6.60
CA GLY A 106 -22.61 -4.16 5.98
C GLY A 106 -21.56 -3.31 5.26
N GLY A 107 -22.00 -2.26 4.57
CA GLY A 107 -21.10 -1.35 3.90
C GLY A 107 -20.21 -0.56 4.86
N VAL A 108 -20.76 -0.01 5.94
CA VAL A 108 -19.97 0.68 6.97
C VAL A 108 -18.95 -0.26 7.61
N ILE A 109 -19.38 -1.47 7.98
CA ILE A 109 -18.48 -2.51 8.53
C ILE A 109 -17.40 -2.86 7.51
N GLY A 110 -17.77 -3.03 6.25
CA GLY A 110 -16.84 -3.36 5.16
C GLY A 110 -15.81 -2.28 4.91
N VAL A 111 -16.17 -0.99 4.94
CA VAL A 111 -15.21 0.12 4.84
C VAL A 111 -14.19 0.05 5.97
N LEU A 112 -14.64 -0.12 7.21
CA LEU A 112 -13.74 -0.23 8.36
C LEU A 112 -12.79 -1.43 8.23
N LEU A 113 -13.32 -2.57 7.79
CA LEU A 113 -12.57 -3.80 7.61
C LEU A 113 -11.53 -3.66 6.49
N VAL A 114 -11.92 -3.15 5.32
CA VAL A 114 -11.00 -2.94 4.20
C VAL A 114 -9.95 -1.89 4.55
N ALA A 115 -10.32 -0.78 5.21
CA ALA A 115 -9.38 0.23 5.66
C ALA A 115 -8.33 -0.36 6.62
N PHE A 116 -8.76 -1.20 7.56
CA PHE A 116 -7.86 -1.90 8.46
C PHE A 116 -6.93 -2.87 7.70
N LEU A 117 -7.49 -3.72 6.84
CA LEU A 117 -6.71 -4.70 6.08
C LEU A 117 -5.73 -4.05 5.11
N PHE A 118 -6.07 -2.89 4.55
CA PHE A 118 -5.21 -2.19 3.59
C PHE A 118 -3.88 -1.75 4.23
N ASP A 119 -3.92 -1.19 5.45
CA ASP A 119 -2.72 -0.85 6.21
C ASP A 119 -1.83 -2.09 6.43
N TRP A 120 -2.43 -3.20 6.84
CA TRP A 120 -1.72 -4.46 7.07
C TRP A 120 -1.17 -5.09 5.79
N ALA A 121 -1.89 -4.95 4.67
CA ALA A 121 -1.43 -5.40 3.36
C ALA A 121 -0.17 -4.62 2.95
N LEU A 122 -0.17 -3.29 3.09
CA LEU A 122 1.00 -2.46 2.80
C LEU A 122 2.20 -2.81 3.70
N ILE A 123 1.96 -3.04 4.99
CA ILE A 123 3.01 -3.46 5.93
C ILE A 123 3.60 -4.81 5.49
N THR A 124 2.77 -5.77 5.13
CA THR A 124 3.21 -7.12 4.75
C THR A 124 3.99 -7.10 3.45
N ILE A 125 3.45 -6.46 2.41
CA ILE A 125 4.09 -6.36 1.10
C ILE A 125 5.42 -5.62 1.20
N SER A 126 5.47 -4.51 1.93
CA SER A 126 6.71 -3.74 2.08
C SER A 126 7.76 -4.46 2.94
N SER A 127 7.35 -5.19 3.98
CA SER A 127 8.27 -6.00 4.75
C SER A 127 8.86 -7.13 3.92
N LEU A 128 8.05 -7.75 3.06
CA LEU A 128 8.49 -8.79 2.13
C LEU A 128 9.46 -8.25 1.08
N ALA A 129 9.10 -7.14 0.44
CA ALA A 129 9.95 -6.47 -0.56
C ALA A 129 11.26 -5.96 0.06
N GLY A 130 11.21 -5.34 1.24
CA GLY A 130 12.39 -4.87 1.96
C GLY A 130 13.32 -6.02 2.36
N ALA A 131 12.76 -7.11 2.88
CA ALA A 131 13.52 -8.30 3.24
C ALA A 131 14.17 -8.97 2.02
N SER A 132 13.46 -9.09 0.89
CA SER A 132 14.02 -9.68 -0.33
C SER A 132 15.18 -8.85 -0.89
N MET A 133 15.03 -7.52 -0.94
CA MET A 133 16.11 -6.62 -1.37
C MET A 133 17.36 -6.71 -0.48
N LEU A 134 17.17 -6.85 0.84
CA LEU A 134 18.28 -7.00 1.79
C LEU A 134 19.03 -8.32 1.57
N ILE A 135 18.33 -9.43 1.31
CA ILE A 135 18.98 -10.72 1.07
C ILE A 135 19.77 -10.72 -0.24
N GLU A 136 19.20 -10.15 -1.29
CA GLU A 136 19.90 -9.97 -2.57
C GLU A 136 21.15 -9.12 -2.41
N ALA A 137 21.10 -8.06 -1.60
CA ALA A 137 22.27 -7.22 -1.34
C ALA A 137 23.39 -7.99 -0.61
N LEU A 138 23.04 -8.90 0.30
CA LEU A 138 23.97 -9.64 1.14
C LEU A 138 24.51 -10.93 0.50
N HIS A 139 24.06 -11.31 -0.71
CA HIS A 139 24.55 -12.49 -1.46
C HIS A 139 24.53 -13.81 -0.66
N LEU A 140 23.55 -14.03 0.22
CA LEU A 140 23.48 -15.27 1.02
C LEU A 140 23.13 -16.50 0.18
N GLU A 141 23.71 -17.65 0.53
CA GLU A 141 23.36 -18.96 -0.02
C GLU A 141 21.88 -19.32 0.21
N ARG A 142 21.32 -20.15 -0.69
CA ARG A 142 19.87 -20.46 -0.79
C ARG A 142 19.17 -20.84 0.52
N VAL A 143 19.82 -21.60 1.41
CA VAL A 143 19.20 -22.07 2.66
C VAL A 143 19.28 -21.01 3.76
N ALA A 144 20.44 -20.36 3.91
CA ALA A 144 20.62 -19.28 4.88
C ALA A 144 19.78 -18.03 4.53
N GLY A 145 19.63 -17.75 3.23
CA GLY A 145 18.78 -16.66 2.73
C GLY A 145 17.30 -16.85 3.08
N GLY A 146 16.77 -18.08 2.99
CA GLY A 146 15.36 -18.36 3.31
C GLY A 146 15.01 -18.13 4.79
N LEU A 147 15.86 -18.58 5.71
CA LEU A 147 15.66 -18.35 7.14
C LEU A 147 15.80 -16.87 7.51
N LEU A 148 16.80 -16.19 6.96
CA LEU A 148 16.97 -14.75 7.16
C LEU A 148 15.78 -13.95 6.61
N LEU A 149 15.17 -14.39 5.51
CA LEU A 149 13.98 -13.76 4.92
C LEU A 149 12.83 -13.77 5.92
N LEU A 150 12.53 -14.95 6.48
CA LEU A 150 11.46 -15.09 7.46
C LEU A 150 11.71 -14.20 8.67
N ILE A 151 12.93 -14.18 9.19
CA ILE A 151 13.31 -13.33 10.34
C ILE A 151 13.10 -11.85 10.00
N LEU A 152 13.63 -11.39 8.86
CA LEU A 152 13.51 -9.99 8.44
C LEU A 152 12.06 -9.59 8.21
N VAL A 153 11.24 -10.43 7.57
CA VAL A 153 9.81 -10.16 7.36
C VAL A 153 9.09 -10.03 8.69
N ILE A 154 9.32 -10.95 9.64
CA ILE A 154 8.71 -10.89 10.97
C ILE A 154 9.10 -9.59 11.68
N VAL A 155 10.38 -9.20 11.61
CA VAL A 155 10.88 -7.96 12.18
C VAL A 155 10.21 -6.75 11.53
N GLY A 156 10.14 -6.69 10.19
CA GLY A 156 9.49 -5.61 9.44
C GLY A 156 8.02 -5.46 9.81
N VAL A 157 7.27 -6.57 9.81
CA VAL A 157 5.84 -6.57 10.16
C VAL A 157 5.64 -6.13 11.61
N SER A 158 6.47 -6.61 12.53
CA SER A 158 6.39 -6.24 13.95
C SER A 158 6.69 -4.77 14.19
N VAL A 159 7.75 -4.24 13.56
CA VAL A 159 8.16 -2.84 13.72
C VAL A 159 7.13 -1.90 13.08
N GLN A 160 6.77 -2.13 11.82
CA GLN A 160 5.78 -1.30 11.13
C GLN A 160 4.40 -1.39 11.78
N GLY A 161 4.00 -2.57 12.26
CA GLY A 161 2.75 -2.77 13.00
C GLY A 161 2.74 -2.05 14.35
N ALA A 162 3.84 -2.07 15.11
CA ALA A 162 3.97 -1.32 16.35
C ALA A 162 3.90 0.20 16.12
N LEU A 163 4.53 0.70 15.05
CA LEU A 163 4.45 2.10 14.65
C LEU A 163 3.03 2.52 14.26
N LEU A 164 2.30 1.67 13.52
CA LEU A 164 0.88 1.91 13.19
C LEU A 164 0.03 2.07 14.46
N ARG A 165 0.26 1.22 15.47
CA ARG A 165 -0.49 1.28 16.73
C ARG A 165 -0.21 2.56 17.51
N ARG A 166 1.03 3.05 17.51
CA ARG A 166 1.42 4.30 18.17
C ARG A 166 0.77 5.52 17.52
N GLU A 167 0.70 5.56 16.18
CA GLU A 167 0.07 6.68 15.46
C GLU A 167 -1.45 6.75 15.67
N LYS A 168 -2.11 5.60 15.88
CA LYS A 168 -3.57 5.54 16.09
C LYS A 168 -4.00 5.73 17.55
N GLN A 169 -3.07 5.72 18.52
CA GLN A 169 -3.40 6.03 19.91
C GLN A 169 -3.36 7.55 20.09
N PRO A 170 -4.50 8.21 20.40
CA PRO A 170 -4.46 9.60 20.82
C PRO A 170 -3.61 9.66 22.07
N GLN A 171 -2.57 10.48 22.03
CA GLN A 171 -1.70 10.77 23.15
C GLN A 171 -2.58 11.11 24.36
N LYS A 172 -2.70 10.18 25.32
CA LYS A 172 -3.13 10.54 26.67
C LYS A 172 -2.03 11.44 27.19
N SER A 173 -2.21 12.75 27.00
CA SER A 173 -1.52 13.77 27.75
C SER A 173 -1.98 13.59 29.20
N ASP A 174 -1.13 12.92 29.97
CA ASP A 174 -1.14 13.07 31.42
C ASP A 174 -0.77 14.54 31.69
N ASP A 175 -1.78 15.37 31.95
CA ASP A 175 -1.70 16.67 32.62
C ASP A 175 -2.76 16.71 33.73
#